data_AF-A0A4V1SG16-F1
#
_entry.id   AF-A0A4V1SG16-F1
#
_cell.length_a   1.000
_cell.length_b   1.000
_cell.length_c   1.000
_cell.angle_alpha   90.00
_cell.angle_beta   90.00
_cell.angle_gamma   90.00
#
_symmetry.space_group_name_H-M   'P 1'
#
loop_
_entity.id
_entity.type
_entity.pdbx_description
1 polymer ?
#
loop_
_entity_poly.entity_id
_entity_poly.type
_entity_poly.pdbx_seq_one_letter_code
_entity_poly.pdbx_strand_id
1 'polypeptide(L)'
;MKGIWMIGAAALSATQAFAQTADVEALNRALFANPSATAVLQAWCDRHRPGLKVRAVVTDREMVLAGTHAATLGVAEIDQIAYRRVQLKCGDEVLSEADNWYIPARLTPEMNTALAGETPFGVVVRPLVPSRRNLSSERRWSGQMPSEVLRHHAVLSSADGHQIAEVVETYQHAMLAP
;
A
#
# COMPACT_ATOMS: atom_id res chain seq x y z
N MET A 1 -30.45 22.51 -37.30
CA MET A 1 -30.17 23.30 -36.08
C MET A 1 -29.63 22.34 -35.02
N LYS A 2 -28.51 22.70 -34.39
CA LYS A 2 -27.66 21.83 -33.56
C LYS A 2 -28.28 21.55 -32.19
N GLY A 3 -28.37 20.29 -31.78
CA GLY A 3 -28.71 19.89 -30.41
C GLY A 3 -27.43 19.75 -29.57
N ILE A 4 -27.31 20.58 -28.54
CA ILE A 4 -26.20 20.60 -27.58
C ILE A 4 -26.40 19.48 -26.56
N TRP A 5 -25.39 18.63 -26.41
CA TRP A 5 -25.28 17.66 -25.31
C TRP A 5 -24.92 18.40 -24.02
N MET A 6 -25.73 18.25 -22.97
CA MET A 6 -25.34 18.66 -21.61
C MET A 6 -24.79 17.44 -20.87
N ILE A 7 -23.47 17.40 -20.70
CA ILE A 7 -22.80 16.51 -19.76
C ILE A 7 -22.93 17.19 -18.39
N GLY A 8 -23.79 16.67 -17.51
CA GLY A 8 -23.91 17.14 -16.15
C GLY A 8 -22.77 16.59 -15.28
N ALA A 9 -21.79 17.42 -14.93
CA ALA A 9 -20.87 17.14 -13.84
C ALA A 9 -21.62 17.35 -12.50
N ALA A 10 -21.89 16.28 -11.77
CA ALA A 10 -22.48 16.38 -10.43
C ALA A 10 -21.44 16.97 -9.45
N ALA A 11 -21.68 18.17 -8.95
CA ALA A 11 -20.90 18.75 -7.86
C ALA A 11 -21.23 18.00 -6.55
N LEU A 12 -20.21 17.49 -5.86
CA LEU A 12 -20.34 16.90 -4.53
C LEU A 12 -20.92 17.95 -3.55
N SER A 13 -21.93 17.58 -2.77
CA SER A 13 -22.49 18.45 -1.71
C SER A 13 -21.53 18.56 -0.53
N ALA A 14 -21.55 19.68 0.20
CA ALA A 14 -20.65 19.94 1.33
C ALA A 14 -20.63 18.80 2.38
N THR A 15 -21.79 18.25 2.73
CA THR A 15 -21.92 17.10 3.66
C THR A 15 -21.16 15.86 3.18
N GLN A 16 -21.15 15.61 1.87
CA GLN A 16 -20.50 14.45 1.27
C GLN A 16 -18.97 14.63 1.25
N ALA A 17 -18.49 15.86 1.04
CA ALA A 17 -17.07 16.20 1.15
C ALA A 17 -16.54 16.09 2.60
N PHE A 18 -17.35 16.48 3.60
CA PHE A 18 -17.01 16.30 5.02
C PHE A 18 -16.96 14.82 5.43
N ALA A 19 -17.95 14.02 5.02
CA ALA A 19 -17.97 12.58 5.32
C ALA A 19 -16.72 11.86 4.75
N GLN A 20 -16.38 12.13 3.48
CA GLN A 20 -15.17 11.58 2.86
C GLN A 20 -13.89 12.00 3.60
N THR A 21 -13.83 13.24 4.09
CA THR A 21 -12.68 13.70 4.89
C THR A 21 -12.54 12.90 6.19
N ALA A 22 -13.65 12.66 6.89
CA ALA A 22 -13.65 11.87 8.12
C ALA A 22 -13.26 10.40 7.87
N ASP A 23 -13.73 9.81 6.77
CA ASP A 23 -13.39 8.43 6.40
C ASP A 23 -11.90 8.28 6.06
N VAL A 24 -11.32 9.24 5.33
CA VAL A 24 -9.88 9.26 5.05
C VAL A 24 -9.06 9.39 6.33
N GLU A 25 -9.52 10.21 7.29
CA GLU A 25 -8.85 10.33 8.59
C GLU A 25 -8.98 9.07 9.45
N ALA A 26 -10.12 8.40 9.40
CA ALA A 26 -10.32 7.12 10.05
C ALA A 26 -9.40 6.04 9.46
N LEU A 27 -9.33 5.94 8.12
CA LEU A 27 -8.40 5.05 7.43
C LEU A 27 -6.96 5.36 7.81
N ASN A 28 -6.57 6.63 7.78
CA ASN A 28 -5.21 7.06 8.14
C ASN A 28 -4.86 6.61 9.57
N ARG A 29 -5.72 6.89 10.55
CA ARG A 29 -5.52 6.44 11.93
C ARG A 29 -5.40 4.91 12.05
N ALA A 30 -6.24 4.16 11.35
CA ALA A 30 -6.17 2.70 11.35
C ALA A 30 -4.81 2.20 10.81
N LEU A 31 -4.31 2.80 9.72
CA LEU A 31 -3.02 2.44 9.13
C LEU A 31 -1.83 2.80 10.03
N PHE A 32 -1.90 3.89 10.79
CA PHE A 32 -0.88 4.25 11.78
C PHE A 32 -0.92 3.36 13.03
N ALA A 33 -2.11 2.91 13.45
CA ALA A 33 -2.28 2.08 14.63
C ALA A 33 -1.89 0.61 14.44
N ASN A 34 -1.58 0.19 13.21
CA ASN A 34 -1.29 -1.20 12.87
C ASN A 34 0.16 -1.41 12.40
N PRO A 35 0.79 -2.54 12.77
CA PRO A 35 2.17 -2.84 12.40
C PRO A 35 2.37 -3.11 10.90
N SER A 36 1.31 -3.41 10.16
CA SER A 36 1.33 -3.51 8.70
C SER A 36 0.04 -2.98 8.09
N ALA A 37 0.14 -2.36 6.91
CA ALA A 37 -1.04 -1.96 6.15
C ALA A 37 -1.91 -3.17 5.77
N THR A 38 -1.30 -4.32 5.45
CA THR A 38 -2.05 -5.53 5.06
C THR A 38 -3.05 -5.97 6.11
N ALA A 39 -2.78 -5.81 7.40
CA ALA A 39 -3.74 -6.12 8.46
C ALA A 39 -5.01 -5.25 8.37
N VAL A 40 -4.85 -3.96 8.05
CA VAL A 40 -5.98 -3.03 7.86
C VAL A 40 -6.78 -3.39 6.61
N LEU A 41 -6.10 -3.71 5.51
CA LEU A 41 -6.75 -4.18 4.29
C LEU A 41 -7.50 -5.50 4.52
N GLN A 42 -6.93 -6.42 5.28
CA GLN A 42 -7.58 -7.69 5.60
C GLN A 42 -8.81 -7.46 6.47
N ALA A 43 -8.76 -6.56 7.45
CA ALA A 43 -9.92 -6.21 8.26
C ALA A 43 -11.04 -5.57 7.42
N TRP A 44 -10.70 -4.74 6.43
CA TRP A 44 -11.66 -4.26 5.45
C TRP A 44 -12.25 -5.42 4.62
N CYS A 45 -11.41 -6.33 4.14
CA CYS A 45 -11.82 -7.48 3.33
C CYS A 45 -12.74 -8.43 4.10
N ASP A 46 -12.43 -8.73 5.36
CA ASP A 46 -13.24 -9.59 6.23
C ASP A 46 -14.65 -9.02 6.46
N ARG A 47 -14.78 -7.68 6.51
CA ARG A 47 -16.07 -6.98 6.67
C ARG A 47 -16.92 -7.01 5.39
N HIS A 48 -16.31 -6.73 4.25
CA HIS A 48 -17.04 -6.49 3.00
C HIS A 48 -17.16 -7.73 2.09
N ARG A 49 -16.26 -8.69 2.26
CA ARG A 49 -16.17 -9.93 1.49
C ARG A 49 -15.78 -11.10 2.42
N PRO A 50 -16.64 -11.49 3.38
CA PRO A 50 -16.33 -12.51 4.36
C PRO A 50 -15.80 -13.81 3.71
N GLY A 51 -14.71 -14.34 4.25
CA GLY A 51 -14.06 -15.55 3.74
C GLY A 51 -12.99 -15.29 2.68
N LEU A 52 -12.89 -14.09 2.11
CA LEU A 52 -11.80 -13.73 1.20
C LEU A 52 -10.56 -13.24 1.95
N LYS A 53 -9.40 -13.42 1.30
CA LYS A 53 -8.11 -12.92 1.77
C LYS A 53 -7.55 -11.87 0.83
N VAL A 54 -6.84 -10.91 1.41
CA VAL A 54 -6.07 -9.95 0.64
C VAL A 54 -4.92 -10.67 -0.04
N ARG A 55 -4.84 -10.54 -1.36
CA ARG A 55 -3.78 -11.12 -2.20
C ARG A 55 -3.01 -10.02 -2.90
N ALA A 56 -1.73 -10.25 -3.12
CA ALA A 56 -0.88 -9.40 -3.94
C ALA A 56 -0.90 -9.88 -5.38
N VAL A 57 -1.17 -8.99 -6.32
CA VAL A 57 -0.95 -9.20 -7.75
C VAL A 57 0.30 -8.43 -8.12
N VAL A 58 1.39 -9.13 -8.46
CA VAL A 58 2.65 -8.50 -8.88
C VAL A 58 2.48 -7.94 -10.29
N THR A 59 2.65 -6.63 -10.44
CA THR A 59 2.56 -5.94 -11.74
C THR A 59 3.94 -5.63 -12.31
N ASP A 60 4.96 -5.55 -11.45
CA ASP A 60 6.35 -5.32 -11.85
C ASP A 60 7.31 -5.90 -10.81
N ARG A 61 8.49 -6.36 -11.26
CA ARG A 61 9.56 -6.90 -10.41
C ARG A 61 10.92 -6.80 -11.08
N GLU A 62 11.91 -6.31 -10.36
CA GLU A 62 13.27 -6.16 -10.88
C GLU A 62 14.31 -6.20 -9.75
N MET A 63 15.55 -6.55 -10.08
CA MET A 63 16.71 -6.26 -9.23
C MET A 63 17.29 -4.91 -9.66
N VAL A 64 17.35 -3.95 -8.75
CA VAL A 64 17.78 -2.58 -9.03
C VAL A 64 18.93 -2.18 -8.11
N LEU A 65 19.70 -1.16 -8.50
CA LEU A 65 20.63 -0.51 -7.58
C LEU A 65 19.85 0.26 -6.51
N ALA A 66 20.35 0.27 -5.28
CA ALA A 66 19.68 0.95 -4.18
C ALA A 66 19.54 2.46 -4.42
N GLY A 67 20.56 3.12 -4.98
CA GLY A 67 20.50 4.53 -5.36
C GLY A 67 19.91 5.41 -4.25
N THR A 68 18.82 6.12 -4.57
CA THR A 68 18.13 7.02 -3.63
C THR A 68 17.52 6.33 -2.42
N HIS A 69 17.28 5.01 -2.46
CA HIS A 69 16.75 4.22 -1.35
C HIS A 69 17.82 3.82 -0.34
N ALA A 70 19.10 3.95 -0.70
CA ALA A 70 20.22 3.42 0.08
C ALA A 70 20.28 3.98 1.50
N ALA A 71 20.10 5.29 1.66
CA ALA A 71 20.08 5.94 2.96
C ALA A 71 18.92 5.46 3.85
N THR A 72 17.72 5.29 3.27
CA THR A 72 16.54 4.78 3.98
C THR A 72 16.73 3.33 4.42
N LEU A 73 17.38 2.53 3.58
CA LEU A 73 17.59 1.09 3.76
C LEU A 73 18.87 0.73 4.53
N GLY A 74 19.74 1.70 4.79
CA GLY A 74 21.04 1.46 5.45
C GLY A 74 21.93 0.52 4.65
N VAL A 75 22.10 0.81 3.36
CA VAL A 75 22.96 0.07 2.40
C VAL A 75 23.77 1.06 1.56
N ALA A 76 24.73 0.58 0.76
CA ALA A 76 25.43 1.42 -0.20
C ALA A 76 24.58 1.67 -1.45
N GLU A 77 24.77 2.82 -2.12
CA GLU A 77 24.01 3.17 -3.34
C GLU A 77 24.19 2.16 -4.48
N ILE A 78 25.34 1.48 -4.50
CA ILE A 78 25.70 0.46 -5.50
C ILE A 78 25.19 -0.95 -5.15
N ASP A 79 24.62 -1.14 -3.96
CA ASP A 79 24.11 -2.45 -3.57
C ASP A 79 22.86 -2.80 -4.38
N GLN A 80 22.71 -4.08 -4.73
CA GLN A 80 21.50 -4.55 -5.38
C GLN A 80 20.40 -4.84 -4.37
N ILE A 81 19.21 -4.31 -4.64
CA ILE A 81 17.99 -4.54 -3.88
C ILE A 81 16.89 -5.05 -4.81
N ALA A 82 15.90 -5.73 -4.26
CA ALA A 82 14.75 -6.17 -5.02
C ALA A 82 13.67 -5.09 -4.99
N TYR A 83 13.15 -4.76 -6.16
CA TYR A 83 11.97 -3.93 -6.33
C TYR A 83 10.80 -4.82 -6.76
N ARG A 84 9.61 -4.54 -6.22
CA ARG A 84 8.36 -5.08 -6.73
C ARG A 84 7.22 -4.09 -6.57
N ARG A 85 6.38 -3.98 -7.60
CA ARG A 85 5.10 -3.28 -7.55
C ARG A 85 3.96 -4.28 -7.51
N VAL A 86 3.01 -4.05 -6.60
CA VAL A 86 1.87 -4.94 -6.40
C VAL A 86 0.56 -4.18 -6.31
N GLN A 87 -0.52 -4.80 -6.76
CA GLN A 87 -1.88 -4.47 -6.36
C GLN A 87 -2.32 -5.39 -5.23
N LEU A 88 -2.72 -4.83 -4.09
CA LEU A 88 -3.33 -5.57 -2.98
C LEU A 88 -4.85 -5.61 -3.20
N LYS A 89 -5.36 -6.82 -3.49
CA LYS A 89 -6.75 -7.05 -3.88
C LYS A 89 -7.53 -7.85 -2.84
N CYS A 90 -8.81 -7.53 -2.68
CA CYS A 90 -9.80 -8.38 -2.01
C CYS A 90 -10.83 -8.83 -3.05
N GLY A 91 -10.73 -10.09 -3.51
CA GLY A 91 -11.42 -10.53 -4.72
C GLY A 91 -10.89 -9.77 -5.95
N ASP A 92 -11.79 -9.04 -6.63
CA ASP A 92 -11.46 -8.20 -7.77
C ASP A 92 -11.23 -6.72 -7.42
N GLU A 93 -11.57 -6.31 -6.20
CA GLU A 93 -11.41 -4.94 -5.72
C GLU A 93 -9.93 -4.65 -5.42
N VAL A 94 -9.40 -3.56 -5.97
CA VAL A 94 -8.04 -3.08 -5.66
C VAL A 94 -8.13 -2.13 -4.47
N LEU A 95 -7.53 -2.53 -3.36
CA LEU A 95 -7.55 -1.74 -2.12
C LEU A 95 -6.35 -0.81 -2.00
N SER A 96 -5.20 -1.25 -2.52
CA SER A 96 -3.96 -0.47 -2.53
C SER A 96 -3.04 -0.89 -3.68
N GLU A 97 -2.26 0.06 -4.19
CA GLU A 97 -1.05 -0.22 -4.95
C GLU A 97 0.17 0.04 -4.07
N ALA A 98 1.16 -0.83 -4.13
CA ALA A 98 2.35 -0.70 -3.31
C ALA A 98 3.64 -0.99 -4.08
N ASP A 99 4.58 -0.07 -3.98
CA ASP A 99 5.97 -0.25 -4.38
C ASP A 99 6.76 -0.70 -3.16
N ASN A 100 7.52 -1.80 -3.30
CA ASN A 100 8.38 -2.32 -2.23
C ASN A 100 9.81 -2.43 -2.75
N TRP A 101 10.73 -1.75 -2.09
CA TRP A 101 12.17 -1.89 -2.24
C TRP A 101 12.71 -2.61 -1.03
N TYR A 102 13.18 -3.84 -1.19
CA TYR A 102 13.58 -4.70 -0.07
C TYR A 102 14.93 -5.36 -0.32
N ILE A 103 15.58 -5.79 0.75
CA ILE A 103 16.92 -6.38 0.71
C ILE A 103 16.77 -7.90 0.82
N PRO A 104 16.88 -8.68 -0.28
CA PRO A 104 16.62 -10.13 -0.24
C PRO A 104 17.53 -10.86 0.73
N ALA A 105 18.76 -10.39 0.92
CA ALA A 105 19.74 -10.96 1.85
C ALA A 105 19.34 -10.81 3.33
N ARG A 106 18.40 -9.92 3.66
CA ARG A 106 17.84 -9.77 5.02
C ARG A 106 16.58 -10.61 5.24
N LEU A 107 16.15 -11.38 4.24
CA LEU A 107 15.01 -12.29 4.29
C LEU A 107 15.49 -13.75 4.13
N THR A 108 14.70 -14.71 4.60
CA THR A 108 15.01 -16.13 4.35
C THR A 108 14.72 -16.50 2.89
N PRO A 109 15.33 -17.58 2.35
CA PRO A 109 15.01 -18.07 1.02
C PRO A 109 13.51 -18.34 0.82
N GLU A 110 12.83 -18.91 1.82
CA GLU A 110 11.40 -19.22 1.79
C GLU A 110 10.57 -17.96 1.70
N MET A 111 10.97 -16.89 2.41
CA MET A 111 10.32 -15.58 2.30
C MET A 111 10.48 -15.01 0.90
N ASN A 112 11.69 -15.03 0.34
CA ASN A 112 11.94 -14.56 -1.01
C ASN A 112 11.13 -15.34 -2.06
N THR A 113 11.00 -16.66 -1.92
CA THR A 113 10.13 -17.49 -2.77
C THR A 113 8.65 -17.12 -2.60
N ALA A 114 8.17 -16.92 -1.37
CA ALA A 114 6.78 -16.52 -1.12
C ALA A 114 6.44 -15.16 -1.72
N LEU A 115 7.38 -14.21 -1.73
CA LEU A 115 7.22 -12.88 -2.33
C LEU A 115 7.15 -12.89 -3.86
N ALA A 116 7.50 -14.00 -4.51
CA ALA A 116 7.29 -14.20 -5.94
C ALA A 116 5.85 -14.61 -6.29
N GLY A 117 5.08 -15.07 -5.30
CA GLY A 117 3.66 -15.44 -5.45
C GLY A 117 2.71 -14.33 -5.02
N GLU A 118 1.47 -14.70 -4.70
CA GLU A 118 0.40 -13.75 -4.38
C GLU A 118 0.36 -13.33 -2.89
N THR A 119 1.37 -13.66 -2.09
CA THR A 119 1.34 -13.35 -0.65
C THR A 119 1.76 -11.90 -0.39
N PRO A 120 0.95 -11.09 0.31
CA PRO A 120 1.33 -9.72 0.66
C PRO A 120 2.62 -9.63 1.48
N PHE A 121 3.38 -8.54 1.32
CA PHE A 121 4.69 -8.37 1.96
C PHE A 121 4.62 -8.55 3.48
N GLY A 122 3.70 -7.81 4.14
CA GLY A 122 3.54 -7.83 5.58
C GLY A 122 3.16 -9.20 6.16
N VAL A 123 2.54 -10.07 5.37
CA VAL A 123 2.26 -11.45 5.78
C VAL A 123 3.53 -12.29 5.74
N VAL A 124 4.30 -12.20 4.65
CA VAL A 124 5.56 -12.95 4.51
C VAL A 124 6.57 -12.58 5.59
N VAL A 125 6.73 -11.28 5.89
CA VAL A 125 7.73 -10.82 6.85
C VAL A 125 7.26 -10.86 8.31
N ARG A 126 6.04 -11.30 8.58
CA ARG A 126 5.48 -11.39 9.94
C ARG A 126 6.39 -12.14 10.94
N PRO A 127 7.07 -13.25 10.57
CA PRO A 127 7.99 -13.94 11.48
C PRO A 127 9.19 -13.10 11.93
N LEU A 128 9.54 -12.04 11.19
CA LEU A 128 10.62 -11.10 11.56
C LEU A 128 10.17 -10.07 12.59
N VAL A 129 8.90 -10.13 13.03
CA VAL A 129 8.26 -9.20 13.97
C VAL A 129 8.54 -7.74 13.57
N PRO A 130 8.14 -7.34 12.35
CA PRO A 130 8.57 -6.07 11.80
C PRO A 130 8.00 -4.90 12.58
N SER A 131 8.84 -3.91 12.83
CA SER A 131 8.41 -2.57 13.23
C SER A 131 8.28 -1.68 11.99
N ARG A 132 7.30 -0.77 12.03
CA ARG A 132 7.03 0.17 10.94
C ARG A 132 7.30 1.59 11.41
N ARG A 133 8.07 2.34 10.62
CA ARG A 133 8.24 3.79 10.80
C ARG A 133 7.75 4.50 9.55
N ASN A 134 6.68 5.27 9.69
CA ASN A 134 6.17 6.13 8.62
C ASN A 134 7.09 7.34 8.44
N LEU A 135 7.45 7.61 7.20
CA LEU A 135 8.27 8.74 6.76
C LEU A 135 7.38 9.90 6.30
N SER A 136 6.29 9.60 5.59
CA SER A 136 5.28 10.58 5.21
C SER A 136 3.89 9.95 5.07
N SER A 137 2.88 10.80 5.13
CA SER A 137 1.47 10.47 4.87
C SER A 137 0.84 11.64 4.12
N GLU A 138 0.43 11.41 2.88
CA GLU A 138 -0.14 12.41 1.99
C GLU A 138 -1.58 12.08 1.67
N ARG A 139 -2.51 13.00 1.94
CA ARG A 139 -3.87 12.88 1.40
C ARG A 139 -3.81 13.11 -0.12
N ARG A 140 -4.40 12.19 -0.87
CA ARG A 140 -4.49 12.28 -2.33
C ARG A 140 -5.93 12.68 -2.67
N TRP A 141 -6.09 13.67 -3.55
CA TRP A 141 -7.40 14.11 -4.04
C TRP A 141 -7.33 14.13 -5.56
N SER A 142 -8.03 13.23 -6.23
CA SER A 142 -8.11 13.26 -7.70
C SER A 142 -9.54 12.96 -8.14
N GLY A 143 -10.27 14.02 -8.49
CA GLY A 143 -11.64 13.93 -9.01
C GLY A 143 -11.81 13.17 -10.33
N GLN A 144 -10.77 12.50 -10.87
CA GLN A 144 -10.82 11.61 -12.02
C GLN A 144 -9.69 10.54 -11.95
N MET A 145 -10.10 9.29 -11.66
CA MET A 145 -9.46 7.93 -11.76
C MET A 145 -7.92 7.70 -11.68
N PRO A 146 -7.46 6.62 -11.00
CA PRO A 146 -8.17 5.94 -9.92
C PRO A 146 -8.18 6.87 -8.71
N SER A 147 -9.23 6.72 -7.93
CA SER A 147 -9.56 7.49 -6.75
C SER A 147 -8.58 7.20 -5.60
N GLU A 148 -7.32 7.61 -5.74
CA GLU A 148 -6.34 7.56 -4.66
C GLU A 148 -6.80 8.49 -3.54
N VAL A 149 -6.82 8.00 -2.31
CA VAL A 149 -7.29 8.79 -1.16
C VAL A 149 -6.18 9.13 -0.19
N LEU A 150 -5.17 8.27 -0.12
CA LEU A 150 -4.08 8.37 0.85
C LEU A 150 -2.84 7.70 0.27
N ARG A 151 -1.67 8.26 0.53
CA ARG A 151 -0.38 7.65 0.20
C ARG A 151 0.51 7.67 1.43
N HIS A 152 1.03 6.51 1.81
CA HIS A 152 2.01 6.38 2.87
C HIS A 152 3.38 6.04 2.30
N HIS A 153 4.41 6.57 2.92
CA HIS A 153 5.80 6.15 2.72
C HIS A 153 6.35 5.68 4.05
N ALA A 154 6.93 4.49 4.10
CA ALA A 154 7.40 3.90 5.35
C ALA A 154 8.63 3.04 5.13
N VAL A 155 9.34 2.77 6.22
CA VAL A 155 10.37 1.75 6.30
C VAL A 155 9.98 0.69 7.33
N LEU A 156 10.19 -0.57 6.97
CA LEU A 156 10.03 -1.73 7.83
C LEU A 156 11.40 -2.15 8.35
N SER A 157 11.51 -2.45 9.63
CA SER A 157 12.72 -3.01 10.25
C SER A 157 12.38 -4.31 10.97
N SER A 158 13.29 -5.30 10.95
CA SER A 158 13.14 -6.51 11.75
C SER A 158 13.25 -6.22 13.25
N ALA A 159 12.95 -7.22 14.09
CA ALA A 159 13.15 -7.14 15.53
C ALA A 159 14.59 -6.76 15.94
N ASP A 160 15.58 -7.15 15.13
CA ASP A 160 17.00 -6.84 15.34
C ASP A 160 17.38 -5.40 14.90
N GLY A 161 16.41 -4.61 14.43
CA GLY A 161 16.59 -3.20 14.08
C GLY A 161 17.10 -2.94 12.66
N HIS A 162 17.41 -3.99 11.89
CA HIS A 162 17.83 -3.85 10.49
C HIS A 162 16.63 -3.51 9.59
N GLN A 163 16.79 -2.52 8.70
CA GLN A 163 15.75 -2.18 7.72
C GLN A 163 15.60 -3.35 6.73
N ILE A 164 14.39 -3.80 6.48
CA ILE A 164 14.14 -4.91 5.56
C ILE A 164 13.49 -4.43 4.26
N ALA A 165 12.69 -3.37 4.33
CA ALA A 165 12.03 -2.81 3.16
C ALA A 165 11.68 -1.34 3.35
N GLU A 166 11.75 -0.58 2.26
CA GLU A 166 11.10 0.70 2.07
C GLU A 166 9.84 0.45 1.25
N VAL A 167 8.72 1.02 1.68
CA VAL A 167 7.41 0.81 1.05
C VAL A 167 6.71 2.13 0.79
N VAL A 168 6.16 2.25 -0.40
CA VAL A 168 5.24 3.34 -0.77
C VAL A 168 3.91 2.70 -1.10
N GLU A 169 2.87 3.07 -0.37
CA GLU A 169 1.54 2.46 -0.45
C GLU A 169 0.52 3.55 -0.79
N THR A 170 -0.17 3.38 -1.91
CA THR A 170 -1.26 4.25 -2.33
C THR A 170 -2.58 3.50 -2.10
N TYR A 171 -3.48 4.08 -1.32
CA TYR A 171 -4.75 3.49 -0.94
C TYR A 171 -5.87 4.03 -1.82
N GLN A 172 -6.77 3.14 -2.24
CA GLN A 172 -7.87 3.44 -3.15
C GLN A 172 -9.15 3.78 -2.39
N HIS A 173 -10.04 4.55 -3.02
CA HIS A 173 -11.34 4.96 -2.46
C HIS A 173 -12.23 3.78 -2.05
N ALA A 174 -12.02 2.58 -2.59
CA ALA A 174 -12.67 1.37 -2.10
C ALA A 174 -12.51 1.19 -0.58
N MET A 175 -11.38 1.62 -0.02
CA MET A 175 -11.10 1.60 1.42
C MET A 175 -11.98 2.53 2.25
N LEU A 176 -12.74 3.44 1.62
CA LEU A 176 -13.71 4.33 2.27
C LEU A 176 -15.13 3.76 2.27
N ALA A 177 -15.34 2.56 1.73
CA ALA A 177 -16.65 1.91 1.80
C ALA A 177 -17.03 1.62 3.27
N PRO A 178 -18.30 1.88 3.65
CA PRO A 178 -18.80 1.69 5.02
C PRO A 178 -18.99 0.22 5.41
#